data_AF-A0A2W0CJL3-F1
#
_entry.id   AF-A0A2W0CJL3-F1
#
_cell.length_a   1.000
_cell.length_b   1.000
_cell.length_c   1.000
_cell.angle_alpha   90.00
_cell.angle_beta   90.00
_cell.angle_gamma   90.00
#
_symmetry.space_group_name_H-M   'P 1'
#
loop_
_entity.id
_entity.type
_entity.pdbx_description
1 polymer ?
#
loop_
_entity_poly.entity_id
_entity_poly.type
_entity_poly.pdbx_seq_one_letter_code
_entity_poly.pdbx_strand_id
1 'polypeptide(L)'
;MAVKYETELYSPLKAFFEKQGFLIKAEVRHCDLVGVRSDQDDPLIVEMKKTFNLSLLLQGMQRLKLSPFVYLAVERNRSKRGAVNQRWSELTALCHQLGLGLITVTFYKTKSPFIDVLCEPAALNRTKRTPSRKGGVRRQRLLREFEERSGDYNTGGSTRRQLVTAYREKALRVASALRTQGEASPAVLARETGVGSAAAILQKNYYGWFERLSRGKYVLTIKGAQALTEHSHMLEDHDTLEHGIMVPGSLDSSEDFIVEELGEIAEATEQYRALQDEVSGHSSKSTVK
;
A
#
# COMPACT_ATOMS: atom_id res chain seq x y z
N MET A 1 0.11 21.43 -16.96
CA MET A 1 -0.41 20.49 -17.98
C MET A 1 -1.70 19.93 -17.43
N ALA A 2 -2.64 19.52 -18.28
CA ALA A 2 -3.81 18.79 -17.81
C ALA A 2 -3.38 17.45 -17.21
N VAL A 3 -3.95 17.10 -16.06
CA VAL A 3 -3.81 15.78 -15.45
C VAL A 3 -4.43 14.75 -16.38
N LYS A 4 -3.69 13.67 -16.69
CA LYS A 4 -4.20 12.58 -17.51
C LYS A 4 -4.96 11.57 -16.63
N TYR A 5 -4.44 11.28 -15.44
CA TYR A 5 -4.99 10.29 -14.49
C TYR A 5 -5.23 10.88 -13.10
N GLU A 6 -6.34 10.49 -12.45
CA GLU A 6 -6.66 10.93 -11.08
C GLU A 6 -5.53 10.62 -10.08
N THR A 7 -4.78 9.55 -10.33
CA THR A 7 -3.57 9.13 -9.60
C THR A 7 -2.50 10.22 -9.50
N GLU A 8 -2.42 11.15 -10.46
CA GLU A 8 -1.41 12.23 -10.45
C GLU A 8 -1.66 13.23 -9.31
N LEU A 9 -2.90 13.36 -8.82
CA LEU A 9 -3.25 14.21 -7.69
C LEU A 9 -2.74 13.65 -6.36
N TYR A 10 -2.56 12.33 -6.27
CA TYR A 10 -2.21 11.64 -5.03
C TYR A 10 -0.88 12.09 -4.45
N SER A 11 0.19 11.99 -5.23
CA SER A 11 1.57 12.24 -4.75
C SER A 11 1.75 13.65 -4.18
N PRO A 12 1.27 14.73 -4.85
CA PRO A 12 1.32 16.07 -4.27
C PRO A 12 0.56 16.19 -2.95
N LEU A 13 -0.66 15.65 -2.88
CA LEU A 13 -1.52 15.76 -1.69
C LEU A 13 -0.94 14.98 -0.51
N LYS A 14 -0.43 13.77 -0.76
CA LYS A 14 0.30 12.98 0.23
C LYS A 14 1.45 13.80 0.83
N ALA A 15 2.34 14.31 -0.02
CA ALA A 15 3.49 15.09 0.43
C ALA A 15 3.09 16.37 1.20
N PHE A 16 1.97 17.00 0.84
CA PHE A 16 1.46 18.18 1.54
C PHE A 16 0.97 17.87 2.95
N PHE A 17 0.23 16.78 3.15
CA PHE A 17 -0.27 16.39 4.46
C PHE A 17 0.78 15.68 5.33
N GLU A 18 1.70 14.93 4.75
CA GLU A 18 2.84 14.34 5.50
C GLU A 18 3.72 15.42 6.12
N LYS A 19 3.94 16.54 5.43
CA LYS A 19 4.64 17.72 6.00
C LYS A 19 3.91 18.34 7.19
N GLN A 20 2.61 18.07 7.35
CA GLN A 20 1.80 18.50 8.49
C GLN A 20 1.68 17.43 9.58
N GLY A 21 2.49 16.38 9.49
CA GLY A 21 2.60 15.30 10.47
C GLY A 21 1.59 14.17 10.29
N PHE A 22 0.80 14.16 9.21
CA PHE A 22 -0.12 13.04 8.96
C PHE A 22 0.62 11.83 8.40
N LEU A 23 0.30 10.64 8.90
CA LEU A 23 0.59 9.39 8.21
C LEU A 23 -0.49 9.17 7.16
N ILE A 24 -0.10 9.05 5.88
CA ILE A 24 -1.03 9.00 4.76
C ILE A 24 -1.03 7.60 4.12
N LYS A 25 -2.23 7.07 3.82
CA LYS A 25 -2.43 5.85 3.04
C LYS A 25 -3.52 6.05 1.98
N ALA A 26 -3.32 5.51 0.79
CA ALA A 26 -4.33 5.55 -0.27
C ALA A 26 -5.43 4.49 -0.11
N GLU A 27 -6.59 4.73 -0.74
CA GLU A 27 -7.63 3.74 -1.03
C GLU A 27 -8.20 2.98 0.18
N VAL A 28 -8.25 3.61 1.36
CA VAL A 28 -8.77 2.99 2.60
C VAL A 28 -10.29 3.12 2.63
N ARG A 29 -11.02 1.99 2.68
CA ARG A 29 -12.50 1.96 2.64
C ARG A 29 -13.12 2.74 1.49
N HIS A 30 -12.52 2.63 0.31
CA HIS A 30 -12.92 3.38 -0.88
C HIS A 30 -12.76 4.90 -0.73
N CYS A 31 -12.00 5.40 0.24
CA CYS A 31 -11.59 6.79 0.30
C CYS A 31 -10.26 6.90 -0.42
N ASP A 32 -10.11 7.87 -1.32
CA ASP A 32 -8.92 7.94 -2.16
C ASP A 32 -7.64 8.18 -1.34
N LEU A 33 -7.71 9.01 -0.30
CA LEU A 33 -6.62 9.26 0.63
C LEU A 33 -7.15 9.41 2.06
N VAL A 34 -6.48 8.76 3.02
CA VAL A 34 -6.76 8.87 4.46
C VAL A 34 -5.48 9.23 5.20
N GLY A 35 -5.57 10.21 6.08
CA GLY A 35 -4.49 10.64 6.97
C GLY A 35 -4.84 10.44 8.44
N VAL A 36 -3.89 9.97 9.24
CA VAL A 36 -4.05 9.88 10.70
C VAL A 36 -2.88 10.59 11.37
N ARG A 37 -3.14 11.29 12.46
CA ARG A 37 -2.14 11.94 13.29
C ARG A 37 -2.40 11.64 14.76
N SER A 38 -1.36 11.48 15.56
CA SER A 38 -1.47 10.99 16.95
C SER A 38 -2.17 11.95 17.90
N ASP A 39 -2.16 13.25 17.60
CA ASP A 39 -2.82 14.32 18.38
C ASP A 39 -4.29 14.55 17.97
N GLN A 40 -4.80 13.81 16.99
CA GLN A 40 -6.12 14.01 16.42
C GLN A 40 -6.89 12.69 16.34
N ASP A 41 -7.98 12.59 17.10
CA ASP A 41 -8.74 11.34 17.13
C ASP A 41 -9.41 11.02 15.77
N ASP A 42 -9.85 12.06 15.05
CA ASP A 42 -10.59 11.94 13.79
C ASP A 42 -9.63 11.94 12.58
N PRO A 43 -9.76 11.00 11.64
CA PRO A 43 -8.86 10.90 10.50
C PRO A 43 -9.13 12.00 9.46
N LEU A 44 -8.09 12.50 8.81
CA LEU A 44 -8.20 13.28 7.58
C LEU A 44 -8.69 12.37 6.43
N ILE A 45 -9.64 12.83 5.63
CA ILE A 45 -10.08 12.13 4.42
C ILE A 45 -10.03 13.10 3.23
N VAL A 46 -9.48 12.65 2.10
CA VAL A 46 -9.45 13.42 0.86
C VAL A 46 -10.02 12.59 -0.28
N GLU A 47 -11.03 13.11 -0.96
CA GLU A 47 -11.58 12.55 -2.20
C GLU A 47 -11.03 13.36 -3.38
N MET A 48 -10.61 12.67 -4.45
CA MET A 48 -9.89 13.26 -5.58
C MET A 48 -10.64 13.03 -6.89
N LYS A 49 -10.77 14.09 -7.71
CA LYS A 49 -11.20 13.98 -9.12
C LYS A 49 -10.43 14.96 -9.99
N LYS A 50 -10.31 14.66 -11.30
CA LYS A 50 -9.67 15.62 -12.23
C LYS A 50 -10.37 16.98 -12.24
N THR A 51 -11.70 16.97 -12.21
CA THR A 51 -12.54 18.17 -12.20
C THR A 51 -13.56 18.07 -11.07
N PHE A 52 -13.99 19.23 -10.58
CA PHE A 52 -15.08 19.30 -9.62
C PHE A 52 -16.39 18.89 -10.30
N ASN A 53 -17.11 17.93 -9.72
CA ASN A 53 -18.38 17.43 -10.24
C ASN A 53 -19.29 16.99 -9.08
N LEU A 54 -20.55 16.68 -9.40
CA LEU A 54 -21.54 16.29 -8.39
C LEU A 54 -21.16 14.97 -7.67
N SER A 55 -20.53 14.02 -8.37
CA SER A 55 -20.10 12.77 -7.77
C SER A 55 -19.07 12.99 -6.67
N LEU A 56 -18.05 13.82 -6.93
CA LEU A 56 -17.05 14.21 -5.92
C LEU A 56 -17.71 14.85 -4.70
N LEU A 57 -18.65 15.77 -4.92
CA LEU A 57 -19.36 16.44 -3.84
C LEU A 57 -20.15 15.45 -2.98
N LEU A 58 -20.91 14.56 -3.61
CA LEU A 58 -21.70 13.54 -2.91
C LEU A 58 -20.79 12.55 -2.16
N GLN A 59 -19.64 12.18 -2.73
CA GLN A 59 -18.63 11.38 -2.02
C GLN A 59 -18.14 12.09 -0.76
N GLY A 60 -17.72 13.36 -0.86
CA GLY A 60 -17.31 14.16 0.31
C GLY A 60 -18.38 14.23 1.40
N MET A 61 -19.64 14.48 1.01
CA MET A 61 -20.76 14.50 1.95
C MET A 61 -20.98 13.14 2.65
N GLN A 62 -20.74 12.02 1.97
CA GLN A 62 -20.78 10.70 2.61
C GLN A 62 -19.61 10.52 3.59
N ARG A 63 -18.42 11.05 3.28
CA ARG A 63 -17.24 10.99 4.17
C ARG A 63 -17.39 11.84 5.42
N LEU A 64 -18.19 12.91 5.39
CA LEU A 64 -18.52 13.70 6.59
C LEU A 64 -19.19 12.87 7.70
N LYS A 65 -19.80 11.72 7.35
CA LYS A 65 -20.36 10.77 8.33
C LYS A 65 -19.27 9.95 9.06
N LEU A 66 -18.05 9.93 8.53
CA LEU A 66 -16.90 9.18 9.04
C LEU A 66 -15.92 10.07 9.79
N SER A 67 -15.68 11.27 9.26
CA SER A 67 -14.78 12.26 9.83
C SER A 67 -15.28 13.68 9.52
N PRO A 68 -15.07 14.65 10.42
CA PRO A 68 -15.33 16.05 10.11
C PRO A 68 -14.18 16.75 9.35
N PHE A 69 -13.05 16.06 9.12
CA PHE A 69 -11.87 16.57 8.41
C PHE A 69 -11.83 16.01 6.98
N VAL A 70 -12.74 16.50 6.13
CA VAL A 70 -12.91 16.01 4.76
C VAL A 70 -12.57 17.11 3.76
N TYR A 71 -11.66 16.82 2.84
CA TYR A 71 -11.37 17.67 1.69
C TYR A 71 -11.81 17.04 0.38
N LEU A 72 -12.21 17.89 -0.55
CA LEU A 72 -12.34 17.58 -1.97
C LEU A 72 -11.12 18.16 -2.68
N ALA A 73 -10.44 17.37 -3.50
CA ALA A 73 -9.25 17.80 -4.23
C ALA A 73 -9.40 17.61 -5.74
N VAL A 74 -9.07 18.66 -6.50
CA VAL A 74 -9.18 18.65 -7.97
C VAL A 74 -8.00 19.34 -8.65
N GLU A 75 -7.81 19.08 -9.94
CA GLU A 75 -6.82 19.82 -10.72
C GLU A 75 -7.29 21.26 -10.98
N ARG A 76 -6.39 22.24 -10.80
CA ARG A 76 -6.53 23.58 -11.36
C ARG A 76 -5.73 23.71 -12.66
N ASN A 77 -6.35 23.35 -13.77
CA ASN A 77 -5.74 23.49 -15.09
C ASN A 77 -5.65 24.95 -15.53
N ARG A 78 -4.43 25.44 -15.80
CA ARG A 78 -4.16 26.82 -16.24
C ARG A 78 -4.12 27.00 -17.77
N SER A 79 -4.07 25.92 -18.56
CA SER A 79 -3.90 25.99 -20.02
C SER A 79 -5.22 25.85 -20.79
N LYS A 80 -5.57 26.92 -21.51
CA LYS A 80 -6.66 27.12 -22.49
C LYS A 80 -8.09 27.27 -21.94
N ARG A 81 -8.71 28.43 -22.24
CA ARG A 81 -10.14 28.73 -22.61
C ARG A 81 -11.31 28.08 -21.83
N GLY A 82 -11.09 27.19 -20.87
CA GLY A 82 -12.06 26.61 -19.95
C GLY A 82 -11.84 27.04 -18.49
N ALA A 83 -10.80 27.83 -18.21
CA ALA A 83 -10.60 28.52 -16.93
C ALA A 83 -11.74 29.52 -16.61
N VAL A 84 -12.57 29.84 -17.60
CA VAL A 84 -13.79 30.66 -17.48
C VAL A 84 -14.94 29.89 -16.79
N ASN A 85 -14.87 28.55 -16.66
CA ASN A 85 -16.00 27.71 -16.23
C ASN A 85 -15.89 27.05 -14.85
N GLN A 86 -14.92 27.41 -14.01
CA GLN A 86 -14.96 26.99 -12.60
C GLN A 86 -15.13 28.22 -11.73
N ARG A 87 -16.38 28.43 -11.29
CA ARG A 87 -16.82 29.47 -10.36
C ARG A 87 -16.22 29.17 -8.98
N TRP A 88 -14.90 29.26 -8.87
CA TRP A 88 -14.14 28.79 -7.70
C TRP A 88 -14.63 29.45 -6.41
N SER A 89 -14.99 30.73 -6.46
CA SER A 89 -15.62 31.44 -5.34
C SER A 89 -16.90 30.74 -4.86
N GLU A 90 -17.77 30.33 -5.78
CA GLU A 90 -19.03 29.66 -5.46
C GLU A 90 -18.84 28.20 -5.05
N LEU A 91 -17.91 27.49 -5.68
CA LEU A 91 -17.54 26.13 -5.24
C LEU A 91 -16.95 26.16 -3.83
N THR A 92 -16.12 27.16 -3.53
CA THR A 92 -15.56 27.39 -2.20
C THR A 92 -16.66 27.70 -1.20
N ALA A 93 -17.59 28.61 -1.54
CA ALA A 93 -18.74 28.95 -0.69
C ALA A 93 -19.65 27.74 -0.43
N LEU A 94 -19.92 26.93 -1.47
CA LEU A 94 -20.71 25.70 -1.35
C LEU A 94 -20.02 24.69 -0.43
N CYS A 95 -18.73 24.41 -0.65
CA CYS A 95 -17.98 23.48 0.20
C CYS A 95 -17.93 23.97 1.65
N HIS A 96 -17.70 25.26 1.86
CA HIS A 96 -17.70 25.88 3.18
C HIS A 96 -19.08 25.74 3.88
N GLN A 97 -20.19 26.01 3.18
CA GLN A 97 -21.55 25.83 3.73
C GLN A 97 -21.86 24.38 4.08
N LEU A 98 -21.31 23.43 3.33
CA LEU A 98 -21.45 21.99 3.59
C LEU A 98 -20.45 21.45 4.62
N GLY A 99 -19.50 22.27 5.08
CA GLY A 99 -18.47 21.90 6.04
C GLY A 99 -17.30 21.10 5.46
N LEU A 100 -17.16 21.07 4.13
CA LEU A 100 -16.07 20.43 3.40
C LEU A 100 -14.93 21.42 3.16
N GLY A 101 -13.69 20.91 3.18
CA GLY A 101 -12.55 21.63 2.63
C GLY A 101 -12.45 21.46 1.11
N LEU A 102 -11.82 22.42 0.44
CA LEU A 102 -11.59 22.38 -1.01
C LEU A 102 -10.13 22.69 -1.31
N ILE A 103 -9.47 21.77 -2.02
CA ILE A 103 -8.08 21.89 -2.44
C ILE A 103 -8.02 21.86 -3.96
N THR A 104 -7.12 22.67 -4.52
CA THR A 104 -6.74 22.56 -5.92
C THR A 104 -5.26 22.27 -6.09
N VAL A 105 -4.94 21.44 -7.08
CA VAL A 105 -3.56 21.09 -7.44
C VAL A 105 -3.26 21.64 -8.83
N THR A 106 -2.28 22.53 -8.93
CA THR A 106 -1.80 23.06 -10.21
C THR A 106 -0.52 22.35 -10.63
N PHE A 107 -0.54 21.68 -11.80
CA PHE A 107 0.64 21.04 -12.38
C PHE A 107 1.34 21.94 -13.39
N TYR A 108 2.65 22.08 -13.25
CA TYR A 108 3.52 22.82 -14.18
C TYR A 108 4.38 21.86 -14.99
N LYS A 109 4.88 22.31 -16.14
CA LYS A 109 5.81 21.52 -16.95
C LYS A 109 7.22 21.46 -16.36
N THR A 110 7.63 22.54 -15.68
CA THR A 110 9.03 22.80 -15.32
C THR A 110 9.26 22.95 -13.82
N LYS A 111 8.20 22.90 -13.00
CA LYS A 111 8.31 23.04 -11.54
C LYS A 111 7.34 22.10 -10.83
N SER A 112 7.59 21.88 -9.54
CA SER A 112 6.78 21.03 -8.68
C SER A 112 5.31 21.46 -8.68
N PRO A 113 4.36 20.51 -8.51
CA PRO A 113 2.95 20.83 -8.33
C PRO A 113 2.73 21.80 -7.18
N PHE A 114 1.75 22.70 -7.35
CA PHE A 114 1.37 23.67 -6.33
C PHE A 114 -0.01 23.32 -5.77
N ILE A 115 -0.11 23.25 -4.46
CA ILE A 115 -1.34 22.99 -3.73
C ILE A 115 -1.87 24.31 -3.20
N ASP A 116 -3.16 24.55 -3.46
CA ASP A 116 -3.88 25.73 -3.02
C ASP A 116 -5.13 25.29 -2.27
N VAL A 117 -5.21 25.61 -0.98
CA VAL A 117 -6.36 25.28 -0.13
C VAL A 117 -7.34 26.45 -0.20
N LEU A 118 -8.43 26.28 -0.93
CA LEU A 118 -9.41 27.32 -1.16
C LEU A 118 -10.35 27.51 0.04
N CYS A 119 -10.66 26.42 0.75
CA CYS A 119 -11.30 26.48 2.06
C CYS A 119 -10.92 25.29 2.93
N GLU A 120 -10.92 25.54 4.23
CA GLU A 120 -10.70 24.53 5.27
C GLU A 120 -12.04 23.87 5.69
N PRO A 121 -12.03 22.59 6.13
CA PRO A 121 -13.19 21.93 6.68
C PRO A 121 -13.69 22.69 7.93
N ALA A 122 -15.01 22.75 8.12
CA ALA A 122 -15.62 23.54 9.18
C ALA A 122 -15.24 23.08 10.61
N ALA A 123 -14.63 21.90 10.78
CA ALA A 123 -14.12 21.45 12.06
C ALA A 123 -12.75 22.03 12.44
N LEU A 124 -11.97 22.50 11.46
CA LEU A 124 -10.72 23.23 11.74
C LEU A 124 -11.01 24.65 12.28
N ASN A 125 -12.12 25.25 11.83
CA ASN A 125 -12.51 26.62 12.19
C ASN A 125 -13.31 26.71 13.49
N ARG A 126 -13.75 25.58 14.07
CA ARG A 126 -14.51 25.56 15.32
C ARG A 126 -13.56 25.36 16.50
N THR A 127 -13.32 26.42 17.25
CA THR A 127 -12.51 26.46 18.48
C THR A 127 -13.06 25.63 19.65
N LYS A 128 -14.18 24.89 19.51
CA LYS A 128 -14.65 23.93 20.51
C LYS A 128 -15.22 22.67 19.86
N ARG A 129 -14.54 21.55 20.08
CA ARG A 129 -14.91 20.19 19.65
C ARG A 129 -16.19 19.76 20.37
N THR A 130 -17.30 19.59 19.65
CA THR A 130 -18.40 18.73 20.11
C THR A 130 -18.24 17.36 19.47
N PRO A 131 -18.07 16.27 20.25
CA PRO A 131 -17.90 14.94 19.68
C PRO A 131 -19.20 14.51 18.99
N SER A 132 -19.15 14.37 17.67
CA SER A 132 -20.24 13.80 16.87
C SER A 132 -20.40 12.32 17.21
N ARG A 133 -21.37 11.99 18.07
CA ARG A 133 -21.66 10.62 18.54
C ARG A 133 -22.21 9.69 17.46
N LYS A 134 -22.42 10.13 16.21
CA LYS A 134 -23.14 9.35 15.18
C LYS A 134 -22.24 8.55 14.22
N GLY A 135 -20.91 8.62 14.34
CA GLY A 135 -19.96 7.97 13.42
C GLY A 135 -19.15 6.78 13.97
N GLY A 136 -19.21 6.50 15.27
CA GLY A 136 -18.22 5.69 16.00
C GLY A 136 -17.88 4.34 15.35
N VAL A 137 -18.88 3.52 15.04
CA VAL A 137 -18.65 2.17 14.47
C VAL A 137 -18.04 2.23 13.07
N ARG A 138 -18.49 3.16 12.22
CA ARG A 138 -17.97 3.27 10.85
C ARG A 138 -16.55 3.86 10.84
N ARG A 139 -16.30 4.82 11.72
CA ARG A 139 -14.98 5.42 11.96
C ARG A 139 -13.98 4.39 12.50
N GLN A 140 -14.33 3.64 13.54
CA GLN A 140 -13.47 2.58 14.09
C GLN A 140 -13.09 1.56 13.02
N ARG A 141 -14.02 1.19 12.13
CA ARG A 141 -13.71 0.28 11.05
C ARG A 141 -12.77 0.88 9.99
N LEU A 142 -12.83 2.19 9.75
CA LEU A 142 -11.91 2.90 8.85
C LEU A 142 -10.51 3.00 9.47
N LEU A 143 -10.41 3.35 10.75
CA LEU A 143 -9.14 3.37 11.48
C LEU A 143 -8.51 1.98 11.55
N ARG A 144 -9.30 0.94 11.85
CA ARG A 144 -8.84 -0.44 11.83
C ARG A 144 -8.30 -0.86 10.46
N GLU A 145 -8.97 -0.50 9.37
CA GLU A 145 -8.45 -0.81 8.04
C GLU A 145 -7.17 -0.03 7.72
N PHE A 146 -7.09 1.23 8.16
CA PHE A 146 -5.87 2.02 8.03
C PHE A 146 -4.70 1.37 8.77
N GLU A 147 -4.90 0.91 10.00
CA GLU A 147 -3.90 0.20 10.81
C GLU A 147 -3.47 -1.14 10.19
N GLU A 148 -4.43 -1.90 9.63
CA GLU A 148 -4.17 -3.22 9.04
C GLU A 148 -3.32 -3.18 7.75
N ARG A 149 -3.10 -2.00 7.14
CA ARG A 149 -2.25 -1.86 5.93
C ARG A 149 -0.79 -1.59 6.31
N SER A 150 0.15 -2.42 5.85
CA SER A 150 1.58 -2.30 6.18
C SER A 150 2.36 -1.27 5.35
N GLY A 151 1.78 -0.69 4.28
CA GLY A 151 2.44 0.32 3.44
C GLY A 151 1.52 0.98 2.41
N ASP A 152 2.05 1.94 1.64
CA ASP A 152 1.34 2.72 0.61
C ASP A 152 1.63 2.21 -0.81
N TYR A 153 1.22 0.97 -1.10
CA TYR A 153 1.50 0.29 -2.38
C TYR A 153 0.55 0.71 -3.52
N ASN A 154 -0.48 1.51 -3.23
CA ASN A 154 -1.51 1.92 -4.18
C ASN A 154 -1.42 3.41 -4.48
N THR A 155 -1.16 3.80 -5.73
CA THR A 155 -1.44 5.16 -6.20
C THR A 155 -2.94 5.23 -6.56
N GLY A 156 -3.73 5.99 -5.80
CA GLY A 156 -5.21 5.99 -5.87
C GLY A 156 -5.79 6.24 -7.27
N GLY A 157 -6.93 5.63 -7.59
CA GLY A 157 -7.66 5.87 -8.84
C GLY A 157 -7.20 5.10 -10.10
N SER A 158 -6.47 3.98 -9.97
CA SER A 158 -6.08 3.17 -11.14
C SER A 158 -7.25 2.29 -11.63
N THR A 159 -7.84 2.66 -12.77
CA THR A 159 -8.90 1.89 -13.43
C THR A 159 -8.39 0.62 -14.15
N ARG A 160 -7.08 0.33 -14.10
CA ARG A 160 -6.47 -0.82 -14.80
C ARG A 160 -5.42 -1.61 -14.01
N ARG A 161 -5.12 -1.27 -12.75
CA ARG A 161 -4.45 -2.18 -11.81
C ARG A 161 -5.51 -2.76 -10.88
N GLN A 162 -5.55 -4.08 -10.73
CA GLN A 162 -6.48 -4.74 -9.81
C GLN A 162 -6.23 -4.20 -8.40
N LEU A 163 -7.22 -3.49 -7.85
CA LEU A 163 -7.20 -2.91 -6.51
C LEU A 163 -6.83 -4.01 -5.50
N VAL A 164 -5.71 -3.82 -4.81
CA VAL A 164 -5.35 -4.71 -3.71
C VAL A 164 -5.98 -4.16 -2.44
N THR A 165 -7.06 -4.81 -2.03
CA THR A 165 -7.71 -4.55 -0.74
C THR A 165 -6.95 -5.27 0.37
N ALA A 166 -7.08 -4.84 1.62
CA ALA A 166 -6.49 -5.53 2.78
C ALA A 166 -6.91 -7.02 2.88
N TYR A 167 -8.10 -7.36 2.37
CA TYR A 167 -8.53 -8.75 2.24
C TYR A 167 -7.68 -9.53 1.23
N ARG A 168 -7.33 -8.90 0.10
CA ARG A 168 -6.52 -9.51 -0.96
C ARG A 168 -5.07 -9.73 -0.52
N GLU A 169 -4.46 -8.78 0.20
CA GLU A 169 -3.13 -8.97 0.82
C GLU A 169 -3.14 -10.18 1.77
N LYS A 170 -4.10 -10.21 2.70
CA LYS A 170 -4.25 -11.34 3.64
C LYS A 170 -4.49 -12.66 2.90
N ALA A 171 -5.28 -12.66 1.83
CA ALA A 171 -5.51 -13.83 1.01
C ALA A 171 -4.25 -14.28 0.25
N LEU A 172 -3.42 -13.35 -0.24
CA LEU A 172 -2.14 -13.65 -0.89
C LEU A 172 -1.13 -14.25 0.09
N ARG A 173 -1.04 -13.72 1.32
CA ARG A 173 -0.19 -14.33 2.36
C ARG A 173 -0.62 -15.76 2.69
N VAL A 174 -1.92 -15.98 2.91
CA VAL A 174 -2.46 -17.33 3.15
C VAL A 174 -2.23 -18.26 1.95
N ALA A 175 -2.36 -17.76 0.72
CA ALA A 175 -2.07 -18.53 -0.48
C ALA A 175 -0.58 -18.88 -0.61
N SER A 176 0.33 -17.97 -0.27
CA SER A 176 1.77 -18.19 -0.31
C SER A 176 2.18 -19.30 0.67
N ALA A 177 1.76 -19.19 1.94
CA ALA A 177 2.00 -20.20 2.95
C ALA A 177 1.42 -21.58 2.55
N LEU A 178 0.23 -21.59 1.97
CA LEU A 178 -0.39 -22.84 1.49
C LEU A 178 0.36 -23.45 0.31
N ARG A 179 0.99 -22.65 -0.55
CA ARG A 179 1.85 -23.15 -1.64
C ARG A 179 3.09 -23.85 -1.08
N THR A 180 3.71 -23.29 -0.04
CA THR A 180 4.89 -23.86 0.60
C THR A 180 4.57 -25.19 1.30
N GLN A 181 3.43 -25.28 1.98
CA GLN A 181 3.03 -26.50 2.70
C GLN A 181 2.34 -27.56 1.82
N GLY A 182 1.81 -27.18 0.66
CA GLY A 182 1.01 -28.04 -0.22
C GLY A 182 -0.43 -28.23 0.28
N GLU A 183 -0.59 -28.84 1.46
CA GLU A 183 -1.86 -28.92 2.18
C GLU A 183 -1.73 -28.45 3.63
N ALA A 184 -2.66 -27.60 4.09
CA ALA A 184 -2.59 -27.09 5.45
C ALA A 184 -3.97 -26.84 6.06
N SER A 185 -4.01 -26.78 7.39
CA SER A 185 -5.20 -26.39 8.13
C SER A 185 -5.26 -24.88 8.36
N PRO A 186 -6.46 -24.29 8.52
CA PRO A 186 -6.59 -22.86 8.80
C PRO A 186 -5.81 -22.39 10.03
N ALA A 187 -5.69 -23.24 11.05
CA ALA A 187 -4.97 -22.92 12.29
C ALA A 187 -3.46 -22.85 12.06
N VAL A 188 -2.92 -23.72 11.20
CA VAL A 188 -1.50 -23.71 10.82
C VAL A 188 -1.20 -22.45 10.02
N LEU A 189 -1.99 -22.16 8.99
CA LEU A 189 -1.81 -20.97 8.14
C LEU A 189 -1.96 -19.66 8.93
N ALA A 190 -2.89 -19.58 9.89
CA ALA A 190 -3.05 -18.40 10.73
C ALA A 190 -1.82 -18.12 11.61
N ARG A 191 -1.18 -19.17 12.11
CA ARG A 191 0.04 -19.06 12.94
C ARG A 191 1.23 -18.62 12.12
N GLU A 192 1.40 -19.22 10.94
CA GLU A 192 2.54 -18.96 10.06
C GLU A 192 2.47 -17.57 9.42
N THR A 193 1.28 -17.12 9.01
CA THR A 193 1.13 -15.84 8.28
C THR A 193 0.78 -14.65 9.19
N GLY A 194 0.54 -14.88 10.48
CA GLY A 194 -0.06 -13.90 11.40
C GLY A 194 -1.51 -13.52 11.06
N VAL A 195 -2.13 -14.13 10.04
CA VAL A 195 -3.49 -13.81 9.59
C VAL A 195 -4.52 -14.59 10.42
N GLY A 196 -4.94 -14.00 11.55
CA GLY A 196 -5.97 -14.60 12.42
C GLY A 196 -7.31 -14.88 11.73
N SER A 197 -7.58 -14.25 10.58
CA SER A 197 -8.78 -14.49 9.76
C SER A 197 -8.61 -15.59 8.69
N ALA A 198 -7.54 -16.39 8.71
CA ALA A 198 -7.25 -17.39 7.67
C ALA A 198 -8.42 -18.35 7.42
N ALA A 199 -9.09 -18.82 8.48
CA ALA A 199 -10.26 -19.69 8.35
C ALA A 199 -11.40 -19.04 7.54
N ALA A 200 -11.71 -17.76 7.81
CA ALA A 200 -12.75 -17.05 7.08
C ALA A 200 -12.37 -16.79 5.63
N ILE A 201 -11.08 -16.55 5.35
CA ILE A 201 -10.57 -16.34 3.99
C ILE A 201 -10.70 -17.63 3.16
N LEU A 202 -10.25 -18.75 3.70
CA LEU A 202 -10.34 -20.07 3.06
C LEU A 202 -11.79 -20.52 2.83
N GLN A 203 -12.68 -20.25 3.78
CA GLN A 203 -14.09 -20.63 3.67
C GLN A 203 -14.87 -19.77 2.67
N LYS A 204 -14.67 -18.45 2.69
CA LYS A 204 -15.40 -17.54 1.80
C LYS A 204 -14.87 -17.59 0.37
N ASN A 205 -13.56 -17.80 0.21
CA ASN A 205 -12.90 -18.08 -1.07
C ASN A 205 -13.37 -17.20 -2.25
N TYR A 206 -13.54 -15.88 -2.02
CA TYR A 206 -14.12 -14.96 -3.01
C TYR A 206 -13.41 -14.95 -4.37
N TYR A 207 -12.13 -15.37 -4.41
CA TYR A 207 -11.32 -15.40 -5.63
C TYR A 207 -11.17 -16.81 -6.23
N GLY A 208 -11.69 -17.85 -5.58
CA GLY A 208 -11.53 -19.23 -6.02
C GLY A 208 -10.09 -19.74 -5.96
N TRP A 209 -9.26 -19.19 -5.06
CA TRP A 209 -7.84 -19.55 -4.91
C TRP A 209 -7.63 -20.83 -4.10
N PHE A 210 -8.61 -21.21 -3.29
CA PHE A 210 -8.50 -22.32 -2.34
C PHE A 210 -9.50 -23.42 -2.66
N GLU A 211 -9.13 -24.66 -2.34
CA GLU A 211 -10.02 -25.81 -2.42
C GLU A 211 -9.95 -26.60 -1.12
N ARG A 212 -11.10 -27.09 -0.64
CA ARG A 212 -11.16 -27.90 0.57
C ARG A 212 -11.07 -29.37 0.19
N LEU A 213 -9.92 -29.98 0.50
CA LEU A 213 -9.66 -31.39 0.21
C LEU A 213 -10.43 -32.31 1.19
N SER A 214 -10.43 -31.96 2.48
CA SER A 214 -11.14 -32.72 3.51
C SER A 214 -11.45 -31.83 4.74
N ARG A 215 -11.93 -32.43 5.84
CA ARG A 215 -12.31 -31.64 7.01
C ARG A 215 -11.08 -30.93 7.60
N GLY A 216 -11.03 -29.61 7.44
CA GLY A 216 -9.96 -28.79 8.00
C GLY A 216 -8.66 -28.80 7.20
N LYS A 217 -8.64 -29.38 5.98
CA LYS A 217 -7.49 -29.35 5.07
C LYS A 217 -7.85 -28.62 3.79
N TYR A 218 -6.98 -27.72 3.36
CA TYR A 218 -7.11 -26.92 2.16
C TYR A 218 -5.87 -27.07 1.29
N VAL A 219 -6.05 -26.88 -0.01
CA VAL A 219 -4.99 -26.83 -1.03
C VAL A 219 -5.19 -25.60 -1.91
N LEU A 220 -4.12 -25.21 -2.62
CA LEU A 220 -4.17 -24.10 -3.55
C LEU A 220 -4.66 -24.58 -4.93
N THR A 221 -5.59 -23.84 -5.54
CA THR A 221 -6.04 -24.12 -6.90
C THR A 221 -5.04 -23.59 -7.93
N ILE A 222 -5.17 -24.02 -9.18
CA ILE A 222 -4.40 -23.47 -10.30
C ILE A 222 -4.56 -21.94 -10.39
N LYS A 223 -5.77 -21.42 -10.16
CA LYS A 223 -6.04 -19.97 -10.12
C LYS A 223 -5.33 -19.28 -8.96
N GLY A 224 -5.24 -19.92 -7.79
CA GLY A 224 -4.48 -19.41 -6.65
C GLY A 224 -2.98 -19.36 -6.94
N ALA A 225 -2.44 -20.40 -7.59
CA ALA A 225 -1.03 -20.43 -7.98
C ALA A 225 -0.69 -19.33 -9.01
N GLN A 226 -1.55 -19.12 -10.00
CA GLN A 226 -1.40 -18.02 -10.97
C GLN A 226 -1.44 -16.65 -10.29
N ALA A 227 -2.35 -16.45 -9.33
CA ALA A 227 -2.42 -15.20 -8.58
C ALA A 227 -1.12 -14.92 -7.78
N LEU A 228 -0.45 -15.93 -7.23
CA LEU A 228 0.84 -15.70 -6.56
C LEU A 228 1.94 -15.24 -7.53
N THR A 229 1.90 -15.70 -8.78
CA THR A 229 2.84 -15.25 -9.82
C THR A 229 2.51 -13.84 -10.31
N GLU A 230 1.22 -13.52 -10.51
CA GLU A 230 0.77 -12.19 -10.93
C GLU A 230 1.06 -11.09 -9.89
N HIS A 231 1.09 -11.47 -8.60
CA HIS A 231 1.27 -10.57 -7.46
C HIS A 231 2.61 -10.79 -6.72
N SER A 232 3.62 -11.37 -7.38
CA SER A 232 4.93 -11.73 -6.78
C SER A 232 5.65 -10.54 -6.12
N HIS A 233 5.61 -9.38 -6.78
CA HIS A 233 6.15 -8.10 -6.29
C HIS A 233 5.53 -7.60 -4.96
N MET A 234 4.45 -8.22 -4.48
CA MET A 234 3.82 -7.88 -3.19
C MET A 234 4.22 -8.83 -2.05
N LEU A 235 4.89 -9.93 -2.36
CA LEU A 235 5.31 -10.95 -1.40
C LEU A 235 6.77 -10.79 -0.96
N GLU A 236 7.63 -10.22 -1.82
CA GLU A 236 9.08 -10.11 -1.59
C GLU A 236 9.47 -9.13 -0.45
N ASP A 237 8.63 -8.14 -0.13
CA ASP A 237 8.91 -7.17 0.96
C ASP A 237 8.46 -7.65 2.35
N HIS A 238 7.77 -8.80 2.45
CA HIS A 238 7.30 -9.33 3.74
C HIS A 238 8.32 -10.25 4.43
N ASP A 239 9.11 -11.00 3.66
CA ASP A 239 10.19 -11.85 4.19
C ASP A 239 11.34 -11.02 4.79
N THR A 240 11.57 -9.81 4.28
CA THR A 240 12.59 -8.89 4.76
C THR A 240 12.22 -8.19 6.08
N LEU A 241 10.93 -8.14 6.44
CA LEU A 241 10.45 -7.52 7.68
C LEU A 241 10.30 -8.52 8.84
N GLU A 242 10.00 -9.79 8.58
CA GLU A 242 9.89 -10.81 9.65
C GLU A 242 11.26 -11.37 10.10
N HIS A 243 12.28 -11.40 9.25
CA HIS A 243 13.65 -11.76 9.66
C HIS A 243 14.38 -10.64 10.44
N GLY A 244 13.79 -9.44 10.55
CA GLY A 244 14.37 -8.29 11.25
C GLY A 244 13.97 -8.16 12.73
N ILE A 245 13.15 -9.07 13.26
CA ILE A 245 12.71 -9.04 14.67
C ILE A 245 13.01 -10.37 15.36
N MET A 246 14.30 -10.66 15.54
CA MET A 246 14.79 -11.49 16.63
C MET A 246 15.96 -10.77 17.28
N VAL A 247 15.72 -10.18 18.45
CA VAL A 247 16.80 -9.87 19.39
C VAL A 247 17.06 -11.13 20.20
N PRO A 248 18.32 -11.55 20.33
CA PRO A 248 18.76 -12.09 21.60
C PRO A 248 20.02 -11.36 22.07
N GLY A 249 19.88 -10.62 23.16
CA GLY A 249 21.01 -10.33 24.03
C GLY A 249 21.32 -11.55 24.88
N SER A 250 22.62 -11.77 25.11
CA SER A 250 23.29 -12.75 25.97
C SER A 250 23.34 -14.20 25.47
N LEU A 251 24.48 -14.59 24.90
CA LEU A 251 25.49 -15.39 25.58
C LEU A 251 26.77 -15.50 24.74
N ASP A 252 27.87 -15.55 25.48
CA ASP A 252 29.28 -15.64 25.16
C ASP A 252 29.66 -16.79 24.20
N SER A 253 30.83 -16.65 23.56
CA SER A 253 31.64 -17.67 22.86
C SER A 253 31.08 -18.35 21.60
N SER A 254 31.38 -17.81 20.41
CA SER A 254 31.56 -18.59 19.15
C SER A 254 32.03 -17.69 17.99
N GLU A 255 33.19 -17.05 18.13
CA GLU A 255 33.93 -16.47 16.97
C GLU A 255 34.84 -17.50 16.27
N ASP A 256 35.03 -18.70 16.84
CA ASP A 256 35.93 -19.71 16.27
C ASP A 256 35.31 -20.58 15.17
N PHE A 257 33.97 -20.67 15.06
CA PHE A 257 33.32 -21.61 14.13
C PHE A 257 33.21 -21.08 12.69
N ILE A 258 33.24 -19.76 12.48
CA ILE A 258 33.09 -19.16 11.15
C ILE A 258 34.43 -19.09 10.39
N VAL A 259 35.56 -19.19 11.10
CA VAL A 259 36.90 -19.06 10.50
C VAL A 259 37.35 -20.36 9.81
N GLU A 260 36.95 -21.54 10.31
CA GLU A 260 37.25 -22.82 9.66
C GLU A 260 36.46 -23.02 8.36
N GLU A 261 35.16 -22.72 8.35
CA GLU A 261 34.29 -22.98 7.19
C GLU A 261 34.59 -22.03 6.01
N LEU A 262 35.04 -20.80 6.29
CA LEU A 262 35.52 -19.88 5.27
C LEU A 262 36.92 -20.26 4.73
N GLY A 263 37.75 -20.92 5.55
CA GLY A 263 39.04 -21.47 5.15
C GLY A 263 38.91 -22.60 4.14
N GLU A 264 37.98 -23.54 4.39
CA GLU A 264 37.72 -24.66 3.48
C GLU A 264 37.14 -24.21 2.13
N ILE A 265 36.29 -23.17 2.13
CA ILE A 265 35.75 -22.59 0.90
C ILE A 265 36.84 -21.89 0.08
N ALA A 266 37.81 -21.24 0.74
CA ALA A 266 38.93 -20.59 0.06
C ALA A 266 39.87 -21.61 -0.60
N GLU A 267 40.24 -22.69 0.09
CA GLU A 267 41.08 -23.76 -0.49
C GLU A 267 40.38 -24.50 -1.64
N ALA A 268 39.08 -24.77 -1.52
CA ALA A 268 38.31 -25.39 -2.60
C ALA A 268 38.24 -24.49 -3.85
N THR A 269 38.22 -23.17 -3.68
CA THR A 269 38.18 -22.20 -4.79
C THR A 269 39.53 -22.08 -5.49
N GLU A 270 40.65 -22.19 -4.75
CA GLU A 270 42.00 -22.21 -5.34
C GLU A 270 42.29 -23.51 -6.09
N GLN A 271 41.88 -24.66 -5.55
CA GLN A 271 42.01 -25.95 -6.25
C GLN A 271 41.19 -25.98 -7.55
N TYR A 272 40.00 -25.39 -7.55
CA TYR A 272 39.16 -25.31 -8.76
C TYR A 272 39.74 -24.37 -9.82
N ARG A 273 40.42 -23.28 -9.43
CA ARG A 273 41.15 -22.40 -10.37
C ARG A 273 42.38 -23.09 -10.96
N ALA A 274 43.16 -23.80 -10.14
CA ALA A 274 44.33 -24.53 -10.62
C ALA A 274 43.96 -25.62 -11.65
N LEU A 275 42.83 -26.31 -11.44
CA LEU A 275 42.29 -27.30 -12.38
C LEU A 275 41.78 -26.68 -13.69
N GLN A 276 41.28 -25.44 -13.68
CA GLN A 276 40.89 -24.75 -14.92
C GLN A 276 42.08 -24.26 -15.75
N ASP A 277 43.17 -23.87 -15.09
CA ASP A 277 44.38 -23.42 -15.79
C ASP A 277 45.13 -24.60 -16.45
N GLU A 278 45.15 -25.80 -15.84
CA GLU A 278 45.71 -27.02 -16.47
C GLU A 278 44.92 -27.49 -17.70
N VAL A 279 43.60 -27.32 -17.70
CA VAL A 279 42.73 -27.69 -18.84
C VAL A 279 42.84 -26.71 -20.00
N SER A 280 43.18 -25.44 -19.75
CA SER A 280 43.38 -24.43 -20.80
C SER A 280 44.77 -24.49 -21.46
N GLY A 281 45.79 -25.04 -20.76
CA GLY A 281 47.16 -25.15 -21.25
C GLY A 281 47.45 -26.28 -22.25
N HIS A 282 46.51 -27.22 -22.47
CA HIS A 282 46.71 -28.38 -23.35
C HIS A 282 46.21 -28.21 -24.80
N SER A 283 45.70 -27.04 -25.19
CA SER A 283 45.18 -26.79 -26.56
C SER A 283 46.15 -26.00 -27.46
N SER A 284 47.46 -26.10 -27.24
CA SER A 284 48.47 -25.44 -28.10
C SER A 284 49.77 -26.23 -28.16
N LYS A 285 49.78 -27.37 -28.86
CA LYS A 285 50.96 -27.96 -29.51
C LYS A 285 50.57 -29.14 -30.42
N SER A 286 51.06 -29.09 -31.66
CA SER A 286 51.07 -30.11 -32.74
C SER A 286 50.22 -29.72 -33.96
N THR A 287 50.67 -28.91 -34.92
CA THR A 287 51.82 -29.01 -35.86
C THR A 287 51.49 -29.82 -37.13
N VAL A 288 51.42 -29.08 -38.25
CA VAL A 288 52.10 -29.29 -39.54
C VAL A 288 52.19 -30.72 -40.10
N LYS A 289 51.51 -30.95 -41.22
CA LYS A 289 52.12 -31.27 -42.52
C LYS A 289 51.12 -31.06 -43.65
#